data_AF-A0A0C6FMA4-F1
#
_entry.id   AF-A0A0C6FMA4-F1
#
_cell.length_a   1.000
_cell.length_b   1.000
_cell.length_c   1.000
_cell.angle_alpha   90.00
_cell.angle_beta   90.00
_cell.angle_gamma   90.00
#
_symmetry.space_group_name_H-M   'P 1'
#
loop_
_entity.id
_entity.type
_entity.pdbx_description
1 polymer ?
#
loop_
_entity_poly.entity_id
_entity_poly.type
_entity_poly.pdbx_seq_one_letter_code
_entity_poly.pdbx_strand_id
1 'polypeptide(L)' 'MDLGMNLGPHAAFILGAYGFTALVILGLVAHAVLDRRAQERALARLAKEPLKRDSARGAL' A
#
# COMPACT_ATOMS: atom_id res chain seq x y z
N MET A 1 -32.17 10.19 21.93
CA MET A 1 -30.87 9.56 21.64
C MET A 1 -29.97 10.64 21.04
N ASP A 2 -29.37 11.45 21.90
CA ASP A 2 -28.36 12.44 21.52
C ASP A 2 -27.00 11.78 21.63
N LEU A 3 -26.49 11.23 20.53
CA LEU A 3 -25.21 10.53 20.50
C LEU A 3 -24.06 11.39 19.93
N GLY A 4 -24.26 12.68 19.65
CA GLY A 4 -23.41 13.36 18.64
C GLY A 4 -22.65 14.61 19.03
N MET A 5 -23.24 15.59 19.73
CA MET A 5 -22.70 16.97 19.69
C MET A 5 -22.45 17.60 21.07
N ASN A 6 -22.04 16.80 22.06
CA ASN A 6 -21.57 17.32 23.36
C ASN A 6 -20.18 16.78 23.72
N LEU A 7 -19.35 16.64 22.69
CA LEU A 7 -17.94 16.32 22.78
C LEU A 7 -17.26 17.68 22.88
N GLY A 8 -16.97 18.15 24.10
CA GLY A 8 -16.52 19.52 24.40
C GLY A 8 -15.34 20.04 23.55
N PRO A 9 -14.89 21.30 23.74
CA PRO A 9 -14.04 22.06 22.79
C PRO A 9 -12.80 21.36 22.19
N HIS A 10 -12.31 20.28 22.79
CA HIS A 10 -11.15 19.49 22.35
C HIS A 10 -11.48 18.27 21.48
N ALA A 11 -12.75 17.86 21.35
CA ALA A 11 -13.09 16.66 20.60
C ALA A 11 -12.93 16.81 19.09
N ALA A 12 -13.18 18.00 18.55
CA ALA A 12 -12.86 18.32 17.16
C ALA A 12 -11.36 18.15 16.88
N PHE A 13 -10.50 18.49 17.86
CA PHE A 13 -9.06 18.28 17.76
C PHE A 13 -8.68 16.79 17.79
N ILE A 14 -9.26 16.01 18.70
CA ILE A 14 -9.02 14.55 18.76
C ILE A 14 -9.47 13.89 17.45
N LEU A 15 -10.69 14.17 17.00
CA LEU A 15 -11.22 13.60 15.78
C LEU A 15 -10.41 14.03 14.55
N GLY A 16 -9.97 15.29 14.50
CA GLY A 16 -9.10 15.81 13.45
C GLY A 16 -7.73 15.13 13.43
N ALA A 17 -7.07 14.98 14.58
CA ALA A 17 -5.75 14.36 14.70
C ALA A 17 -5.79 12.87 14.34
N TYR A 18 -6.75 12.12 14.86
CA TYR A 18 -6.91 10.71 14.55
C TYR A 18 -7.39 10.50 13.11
N GLY A 19 -8.29 11.35 12.62
CA GLY A 19 -8.77 11.34 11.23
C GLY A 19 -7.64 11.60 10.24
N PHE A 20 -6.80 12.61 10.51
CA PHE A 20 -5.62 12.89 9.69
C PHE A 20 -4.60 11.75 9.73
N THR A 21 -4.34 11.19 10.92
CA THR A 21 -3.45 10.03 11.07
C THR A 21 -3.95 8.84 10.26
N ALA A 22 -5.24 8.52 10.36
CA ALA A 22 -5.87 7.46 9.59
C ALA A 22 -5.78 7.71 8.08
N LEU A 23 -5.97 8.96 7.63
CA LEU A 23 -5.84 9.34 6.24
C LEU A 23 -4.41 9.11 5.72
N VAL A 24 -3.39 9.52 6.48
CA VAL A 24 -1.98 9.30 6.12
C VAL A 24 -1.66 7.80 6.01
N ILE A 25 -2.07 7.01 7.01
CA ILE A 25 -1.85 5.56 7.00
C ILE A 25 -2.54 4.91 5.80
N LEU A 26 -3.81 5.25 5.54
CA LEU A 26 -4.56 4.74 4.39
C LEU A 26 -3.90 5.13 3.07
N GLY A 27 -3.40 6.36 2.95
CA GLY A 27 -2.65 6.81 1.78
C GLY A 27 -1.40 5.97 1.52
N LEU A 28 -0.61 5.71 2.56
CA LEU A 28 0.59 4.87 2.46
C LEU A 28 0.25 3.42 2.09
N VAL A 29 -0.78 2.84 2.71
CA VAL A 29 -1.24 1.48 2.41
C VAL A 29 -1.73 1.40 0.97
N ALA A 30 -2.57 2.35 0.52
CA ALA A 30 -3.05 2.40 -0.85
C ALA A 30 -1.89 2.51 -1.84
N HIS A 31 -0.92 3.37 -1.56
CA HIS A 31 0.26 3.52 -2.40
C HIS A 31 1.08 2.23 -2.49
N ALA A 32 1.36 1.57 -1.36
CA ALA A 32 2.09 0.32 -1.31
C ALA A 32 1.37 -0.83 -2.07
N VAL A 33 0.04 -0.89 -1.99
CA VAL A 33 -0.75 -1.88 -2.74
C VAL A 33 -0.71 -1.60 -4.24
N LEU A 34 -0.81 -0.34 -4.66
CA LEU A 34 -0.70 0.04 -6.07
C LEU A 34 0.69 -0.26 -6.63
N ASP A 35 1.73 0.02 -5.84
CA ASP A 35 3.12 -0.26 -6.22
C ASP A 35 3.37 -1.76 -6.38
N ARG A 36 2.89 -2.58 -5.42
CA ARG A 36 2.94 -4.05 -5.55
C ARG A 36 2.24 -4.55 -6.81
N ARG A 37 1.09 -3.99 -7.16
CA ARG A 37 0.39 -4.37 -8.40
C ARG A 37 1.19 -4.03 -9.66
N ALA A 38 1.98 -2.96 -9.64
CA ALA A 38 2.87 -2.63 -10.75
C ALA A 38 4.03 -3.63 -10.85
N GLN A 39 4.64 -3.98 -9.72
CA GLN A 39 5.71 -4.98 -9.65
C GLN A 39 5.23 -6.37 -10.06
N GLU A 40 4.06 -6.81 -9.60
CA GLU A 40 3.46 -8.11 -9.96
C GLU A 40 3.14 -8.19 -11.47
N ARG A 41 2.70 -7.09 -12.09
CA ARG A 41 2.48 -7.04 -13.55
C ARG A 41 3.79 -7.17 -14.33
N ALA A 42 4.88 -6.58 -13.84
CA ALA A 42 6.20 -6.72 -14.45
C ALA A 42 6.73 -8.16 -14.30
N LEU A 43 6.60 -8.75 -13.11
CA LEU A 43 6.94 -10.15 -12.86
C LEU A 43 6.11 -11.10 -13.72
N ALA A 44 4.81 -10.88 -13.88
CA ALA A 44 3.94 -11.69 -14.73
C ALA A 44 4.28 -11.60 -16.22
N ARG A 45 4.87 -10.48 -16.68
CA ARG A 45 5.41 -10.36 -18.05
C ARG A 45 6.67 -11.20 -18.21
N LEU A 46 7.60 -11.12 -17.25
CA LEU A 46 8.85 -11.89 -17.27
C LEU A 46 8.63 -13.39 -17.08
N ALA A 47 7.63 -13.81 -16.28
CA ALA A 47 7.31 -15.23 -16.09
C ALA A 47 6.74 -15.90 -17.37
N LYS A 48 6.20 -15.11 -18.30
CA LYS A 48 5.74 -15.58 -19.61
C LYS A 48 6.88 -15.68 -20.62
N GLU A 49 8.01 -15.06 -20.34
CA GLU A 49 9.22 -15.20 -21.12
C GLU A 49 10.02 -16.34 -20.49
N PRO A 50 10.04 -17.54 -21.11
CA PRO A 50 10.79 -18.64 -20.55
C PRO A 50 12.24 -18.20 -20.52
N LEU A 51 12.77 -17.95 -19.31
CA LEU A 51 14.17 -17.68 -19.08
C LEU A 51 14.92 -18.84 -19.73
N LYS A 52 15.46 -18.57 -20.93
CA LYS A 52 16.39 -19.45 -21.62
C LYS A 52 17.63 -19.45 -20.73
N ARG A 53 17.61 -20.37 -19.77
CA ARG A 53 18.67 -20.69 -18.84
C ARG A 53 19.87 -21.06 -19.72
N ASP A 54 20.73 -20.09 -19.98
CA ASP A 54 22.06 -20.32 -20.55
C ASP A 54 22.84 -21.15 -19.53
N SER A 55 22.66 -22.46 -19.66
CA SER A 55 23.27 -23.53 -18.88
C SER A 55 24.72 -23.79 -19.32
N ALA A 56 25.44 -22.76 -19.78
CA ALA A 56 26.76 -22.92 -20.42
C ALA A 56 27.84 -21.99 -19.83
N ARG A 57 27.74 -21.63 -18.55
CA ARG A 57 28.84 -21.05 -17.76
C ARG A 57 29.36 -22.00 -16.67
N GLY A 58 29.25 -23.31 -16.93
CA GLY A 58 29.73 -24.37 -16.04
C GLY A 58 30.45 -25.52 -16.76
N ALA A 59 30.83 -25.33 -18.02
CA ALA A 59 31.68 -26.26 -18.76
C ALA A 59 32.97 -25.52 -19.15
N LEU A 60 33.80 -25.24 -18.15
CA LEU A 60 35.21 -24.90 -18.30
C LEU A 60 36.00 -25.89 -17.44
#